data_AF-A0A814VFF3-F1
#
_entry.id   AF-A0A814VFF3-F1
#
_cell.length_a   1.000
_cell.length_b   1.000
_cell.length_c   1.000
_cell.angle_alpha   90.00
_cell.angle_beta   90.00
_cell.angle_gamma   90.00
#
_symmetry.space_group_name_H-M   'P 1'
#
loop_
_entity.id
_entity.type
_entity.pdbx_description
1 polymer ?
#
loop_
_entity_poly.entity_id
_entity_poly.type
_entity_poly.pdbx_seq_one_letter_code
_entity_poly.pdbx_strand_id
1 'polypeptide(L)'
;MLIGNCAGVLSPLGDPPLYMGYTNGVKFGFTFQHLYKVFLVANGYILVVFGLIDLFNAWTYRKAKRIPKAQQYKLTSCEEKYDLSSALPIQWHGLYHGVFLILIIGTVLFKGFDIPSKWSEYVQELILLIITIVCICFDAVWTNQSLGQWWQRNYPTRVEPVAEVIVIFVGLFFTMSAPITILSNINLQLGPKLLFFFSGIFAALLDNAPVYISFAASAAGRYNITVDQSNSNGFLSTLFTKHESDAIITMRAISAGSVLMGACTLLGNAPNMIVALMATRYTYRVNNSLRQIEQIPVYHLETIGFIRFMITSCLILTLIFVFIALLML
;
A
#
# COMPACT_ATOMS: atom_id res chain seq x y z
N MET A 1 1.46 2.56 -5.36
CA MET A 1 2.66 3.34 -4.94
C MET A 1 2.33 4.43 -3.92
N LEU A 2 2.00 5.68 -4.29
CA LEU A 2 1.87 6.76 -3.29
C LEU A 2 0.71 6.53 -2.29
N ILE A 3 -0.54 6.56 -2.76
CA ILE A 3 -1.73 6.40 -1.90
C ILE A 3 -1.77 5.02 -1.24
N GLY A 4 -1.51 3.96 -2.01
CA GLY A 4 -1.64 2.58 -1.55
C GLY A 4 -0.40 1.98 -0.87
N ASN A 5 0.62 2.77 -0.55
CA ASN A 5 1.78 2.32 0.24
C ASN A 5 2.60 3.51 0.82
N CYS A 6 3.37 4.24 -0.02
CA CYS A 6 4.44 5.12 0.47
C CYS A 6 3.97 6.31 1.33
N ALA A 7 2.73 6.77 1.16
CA ALA A 7 2.14 7.80 2.01
C ALA A 7 1.75 7.25 3.40
N GLY A 8 1.49 5.94 3.50
CA GLY A 8 1.15 5.25 4.73
C GLY A 8 2.24 5.28 5.79
N VAL A 9 3.50 5.51 5.41
CA VAL A 9 4.67 5.50 6.32
C VAL A 9 4.59 6.53 7.46
N LEU A 10 3.70 7.52 7.36
CA LEU A 10 3.53 8.58 8.37
C LEU A 10 2.62 8.18 9.54
N SER A 11 1.78 7.15 9.40
CA SER A 11 0.78 6.75 10.41
C SER A 11 0.74 5.23 10.60
N PRO A 12 0.58 4.71 11.83
CA PRO A 12 0.35 3.28 12.05
C PRO A 12 -0.90 2.74 11.35
N LEU A 13 -1.87 3.61 11.04
CA LEU A 13 -3.08 3.24 10.29
C LEU A 13 -2.88 3.28 8.77
N GLY A 14 -1.74 3.78 8.30
CA GLY A 14 -1.50 4.06 6.88
C GLY A 14 -1.01 2.86 6.08
N ASP A 15 -0.31 1.91 6.70
CA ASP A 15 0.18 0.70 6.05
C ASP A 15 0.24 -0.49 7.05
N PRO A 16 -0.10 -1.73 6.65
CA PRO A 16 -0.15 -2.90 7.55
C PRO A 16 1.09 -3.16 8.43
N PRO A 17 2.35 -2.96 7.98
CA PRO A 17 3.55 -3.08 8.80
C PRO A 17 3.52 -2.22 10.06
N LEU A 18 3.13 -0.95 9.92
CA LEU A 18 3.15 0.00 11.02
C LEU A 18 1.98 -0.26 11.98
N TYR A 19 0.87 -0.78 11.47
CA TYR A 19 -0.23 -1.27 12.29
C TYR A 19 0.22 -2.47 13.14
N MET A 20 0.91 -3.44 12.53
CA MET A 20 1.45 -4.60 13.26
C MET A 20 2.50 -4.18 14.30
N GLY A 21 3.31 -3.17 14.03
CA GLY A 21 4.19 -2.56 15.02
C GLY A 21 3.43 -1.96 16.19
N TYR A 22 2.39 -1.17 15.92
CA TYR A 22 1.54 -0.56 16.94
C TYR A 22 0.85 -1.59 17.83
N THR A 23 0.25 -2.64 17.24
CA THR A 23 -0.39 -3.72 18.02
C THR A 23 0.59 -4.54 18.86
N ASN A 24 1.89 -4.56 18.48
CA ASN A 24 2.95 -5.25 19.23
C ASN A 24 3.76 -4.32 20.17
N GLY A 25 3.35 -3.06 20.36
CA GLY A 25 3.89 -2.18 21.40
C GLY A 25 4.71 -0.97 20.95
N VAL A 26 4.77 -0.68 19.64
CA VAL A 26 5.31 0.60 19.15
C VAL A 26 4.32 1.71 19.45
N LYS A 27 4.76 2.81 20.10
CA LYS A 27 3.87 3.95 20.40
C LYS A 27 3.33 4.58 19.11
N PHE A 28 2.05 4.98 19.09
CA PHE A 28 1.41 5.57 17.90
C PHE A 28 2.18 6.77 17.31
N GLY A 29 2.71 7.65 18.17
CA GLY A 29 3.49 8.82 17.76
C GLY A 29 4.86 8.52 17.11
N PHE A 30 5.35 7.28 17.16
CA PHE A 30 6.67 6.88 16.65
C PHE A 30 6.85 7.25 15.17
N THR A 31 5.83 7.01 14.34
CA THR A 31 5.90 7.25 12.89
C THR A 31 6.05 8.75 12.58
N PHE A 32 5.25 9.60 13.24
CA PHE A 32 5.32 11.05 13.11
C PHE A 32 6.67 11.60 13.60
N GLN A 33 7.22 11.06 14.68
CA GLN A 33 8.48 11.53 15.26
C GLN A 33 9.73 11.06 14.48
N HIS A 34 9.73 9.84 13.96
CA HIS A 34 10.93 9.20 13.42
C HIS A 34 10.89 8.86 11.93
N LEU A 35 9.72 8.88 11.28
CA LEU A 35 9.56 8.59 9.84
C LEU A 35 9.14 9.81 9.00
N TYR A 36 8.86 10.98 9.58
CA TYR A 36 8.45 12.16 8.79
C TYR A 36 9.46 12.59 7.71
N LYS A 37 10.77 12.51 8.00
CA LYS A 37 11.82 12.80 7.00
C LYS A 37 11.76 11.80 5.84
N VAL A 38 11.59 10.53 6.16
CA VAL A 38 11.45 9.42 5.21
C VAL A 38 10.20 9.63 4.35
N PHE A 39 9.07 9.96 4.97
CA PHE A 39 7.83 10.32 4.29
C PHE A 39 8.02 11.48 3.29
N LEU A 40 8.58 12.60 3.74
CA LEU A 40 8.76 13.80 2.90
C LEU A 40 9.68 13.52 1.71
N VAL A 41 10.81 12.83 1.96
CA VAL A 41 11.78 12.48 0.93
C VAL A 41 11.18 11.50 -0.08
N ALA A 42 10.59 10.39 0.38
CA ALA A 42 9.99 9.38 -0.48
C ALA A 42 8.82 9.92 -1.32
N ASN A 43 7.83 10.55 -0.68
CA ASN A 43 6.64 11.02 -1.37
C ASN A 43 6.92 12.28 -2.20
N GLY A 44 7.81 13.17 -1.74
CA GLY A 44 8.26 14.33 -2.51
C GLY A 44 8.98 13.91 -3.80
N TYR A 45 9.88 12.93 -3.73
CA TYR A 45 10.55 12.38 -4.91
C TYR A 45 9.59 11.72 -5.89
N ILE A 46 8.66 10.89 -5.39
CA ILE A 46 7.63 10.27 -6.24
C ILE A 46 6.82 11.36 -6.95
N LEU A 47 6.33 12.38 -6.22
CA LEU A 47 5.59 13.49 -6.80
C LEU A 47 6.40 14.30 -7.83
N VAL A 48 7.69 14.54 -7.58
CA VAL A 48 8.58 15.23 -8.53
C VAL A 48 8.80 14.39 -9.79
N VAL A 49 9.10 13.10 -9.67
CA VAL A 49 9.34 12.24 -10.83
C VAL A 49 8.07 12.06 -11.67
N PHE A 50 6.93 11.77 -11.04
CA PHE A 50 5.65 11.67 -11.76
C PHE A 50 5.24 13.01 -12.38
N GLY A 51 5.40 14.12 -11.65
CA GLY A 51 5.13 15.46 -12.18
C GLY A 51 6.01 15.81 -13.40
N LEU A 52 7.28 15.43 -13.39
CA LEU A 52 8.17 15.60 -14.55
C LEU A 52 7.78 14.72 -15.73
N ILE A 53 7.38 13.46 -15.49
CA ILE A 53 6.87 12.55 -16.53
C ILE A 53 5.59 13.12 -17.15
N ASP A 54 4.63 13.58 -16.34
CA ASP A 54 3.37 14.14 -16.81
C ASP A 54 3.58 15.45 -17.60
N LEU A 55 4.49 16.32 -17.14
CA LEU A 55 4.89 17.52 -17.87
C LEU A 55 5.54 17.19 -19.22
N PHE A 56 6.42 16.17 -19.27
CA PHE A 56 7.06 15.72 -20.50
C PHE A 56 6.05 15.10 -21.49
N ASN A 57 5.12 14.28 -20.99
CA ASN A 57 4.05 13.68 -21.78
C ASN A 57 3.12 14.78 -22.34
N ALA A 58 2.69 15.73 -21.50
CA ALA A 58 1.87 16.87 -21.92
C ALA A 58 2.58 17.77 -22.95
N TRP A 59 3.89 17.99 -22.80
CA TRP A 59 4.69 18.73 -23.79
C TRP A 59 4.77 17.99 -25.13
N THR A 60 5.06 16.69 -25.11
CA THR A 60 5.15 15.84 -26.31
C THR A 60 3.82 15.79 -27.05
N TYR A 61 2.70 15.60 -26.34
CA TYR A 61 1.36 15.61 -26.91
C TYR A 61 0.98 16.98 -27.52
N ARG A 62 1.32 18.09 -26.85
CA ARG A 62 1.13 19.45 -27.39
C ARG A 62 1.98 19.70 -28.65
N LYS A 63 3.18 19.12 -28.73
CA LYS A 63 4.06 19.19 -29.91
C LYS A 63 3.50 18.36 -31.08
N ALA A 64 2.98 17.16 -30.82
CA ALA A 64 2.33 16.33 -31.84
C ALA A 64 1.09 17.03 -32.45
N LYS A 65 0.26 17.70 -31.64
CA LYS A 65 -0.88 18.51 -32.13
C LYS A 65 -0.50 19.74 -32.98
N ARG A 66 0.79 20.11 -33.07
CA ARG A 66 1.28 21.18 -33.96
C ARG A 66 1.74 20.69 -35.34
N ILE A 67 1.72 19.39 -35.60
CA ILE A 67 2.05 18.81 -36.91
C ILE A 67 0.88 19.08 -37.88
N PRO A 68 1.14 19.49 -39.15
CA PRO A 68 0.08 19.73 -40.13
C PRO A 68 -0.83 18.50 -40.34
N LYS A 69 -2.15 18.73 -40.49
CA LYS A 69 -3.20 17.69 -40.59
C LYS A 69 -2.90 16.58 -41.61
N ALA A 70 -2.15 16.87 -42.68
CA ALA A 70 -1.78 15.91 -43.72
C ALA A 70 -0.87 14.75 -43.21
N GLN A 71 -0.03 14.97 -42.19
CA GLN A 71 0.79 13.90 -41.58
C GLN A 71 0.07 13.20 -40.41
N GLN A 72 -0.96 13.83 -39.85
CA GLN A 72 -1.69 13.34 -38.67
C GLN A 72 -2.39 12.00 -38.93
N TYR A 73 -2.86 11.76 -40.17
CA TYR A 73 -3.55 10.53 -40.54
C TYR A 73 -2.67 9.27 -40.48
N LYS A 74 -1.34 9.39 -40.71
CA LYS A 74 -0.40 8.25 -40.65
C LYS A 74 0.11 7.90 -39.24
N LEU A 75 -0.04 8.82 -38.27
CA LEU A 75 0.31 8.56 -36.87
C LEU A 75 -0.89 8.00 -36.09
N THR A 76 -2.10 8.49 -36.40
CA THR A 76 -3.34 8.09 -35.68
C THR A 76 -3.78 6.65 -35.96
N SER A 77 -3.20 5.97 -36.97
CA SER A 77 -3.52 4.59 -37.33
C SER A 77 -2.79 3.52 -36.49
N CYS A 78 -1.89 3.90 -35.59
CA CYS A 78 -1.11 2.97 -34.75
C CYS A 78 -1.15 3.28 -33.25
N GLU A 79 -1.77 4.38 -32.84
CA GLU A 79 -1.89 4.78 -31.43
C GLU A 79 -3.37 4.91 -31.04
N GLU A 80 -3.75 4.09 -30.05
CA GLU A 80 -5.08 4.09 -29.45
C GLU A 80 -5.39 5.49 -28.85
N LYS A 81 -6.54 6.06 -29.23
CA LYS A 81 -6.91 7.41 -28.81
C LYS A 81 -7.25 7.46 -27.31
N TYR A 82 -6.25 7.71 -26.49
CA TYR A 82 -6.46 8.33 -25.17
C TYR A 82 -6.93 9.78 -25.36
N ASP A 83 -8.24 9.94 -25.49
CA ASP A 83 -8.87 11.24 -25.59
C ASP A 83 -8.88 11.92 -24.22
N LEU A 84 -7.81 12.65 -23.88
CA LEU A 84 -7.73 13.43 -22.62
C LEU A 84 -8.91 14.41 -22.45
N SER A 85 -9.64 14.71 -23.52
CA SER A 85 -10.88 15.49 -23.54
C SER A 85 -12.01 14.86 -22.73
N SER A 86 -11.99 13.54 -22.52
CA SER A 86 -12.96 12.80 -21.68
C SER A 86 -12.43 12.48 -20.29
N ALA A 87 -11.49 13.27 -19.77
CA ALA A 87 -11.22 13.34 -18.34
C ALA A 87 -12.48 13.87 -17.63
N LEU A 88 -13.35 12.95 -17.20
CA LEU A 88 -14.53 13.24 -16.40
C LEU A 88 -14.12 14.15 -15.22
N PRO A 89 -14.90 15.19 -14.89
CA PRO A 89 -14.60 16.03 -13.74
C PRO A 89 -14.48 15.15 -12.49
N ILE A 90 -13.61 15.51 -11.55
CA ILE A 90 -13.45 14.77 -10.29
C ILE A 90 -14.77 14.88 -9.50
N GLN A 91 -15.60 13.85 -9.61
CA GLN A 91 -16.90 13.78 -8.96
C GLN A 91 -16.75 13.19 -7.56
N TRP A 92 -16.94 14.02 -6.54
CA TRP A 92 -16.83 13.67 -5.12
C TRP A 92 -18.03 12.84 -4.63
N HIS A 93 -18.15 11.61 -5.12
CA HIS A 93 -19.11 10.63 -4.62
C HIS A 93 -18.58 9.96 -3.34
N GLY A 94 -19.48 9.70 -2.37
CA GLY A 94 -19.14 8.92 -1.18
C GLY A 94 -18.49 9.68 -0.01
N LEU A 95 -18.49 11.03 -0.01
CA LEU A 95 -17.94 11.84 1.10
C LEU A 95 -18.53 11.48 2.48
N TYR A 96 -19.76 10.97 2.54
CA TYR A 96 -20.39 10.47 3.76
C TYR A 96 -19.65 9.28 4.40
N HIS A 97 -18.93 8.46 3.62
CA HIS A 97 -18.04 7.43 4.18
C HIS A 97 -16.87 8.02 4.98
N GLY A 98 -16.55 9.32 4.80
CA GLY A 98 -15.59 10.03 5.64
C GLY A 98 -15.97 10.01 7.12
N VAL A 99 -17.27 9.99 7.46
CA VAL A 99 -17.74 9.86 8.85
C VAL A 99 -17.39 8.49 9.41
N PHE A 100 -17.67 7.42 8.66
CA PHE A 100 -17.30 6.06 9.05
C PHE A 100 -15.78 5.88 9.16
N LEU A 101 -15.00 6.49 8.26
CA LEU A 101 -13.53 6.50 8.34
C LEU A 101 -13.03 7.20 9.61
N ILE A 102 -13.59 8.36 9.97
CA ILE A 102 -13.26 9.07 11.22
C ILE A 102 -13.62 8.23 12.45
N LEU A 103 -14.77 7.54 12.44
CA LEU A 103 -15.18 6.64 13.53
C LEU A 103 -14.22 5.44 13.68
N ILE A 104 -13.79 4.83 12.58
CA ILE A 104 -12.81 3.73 12.59
C ILE A 104 -11.47 4.24 13.14
N ILE A 105 -10.95 5.36 12.62
CA ILE A 105 -9.70 5.98 13.10
C ILE A 105 -9.79 6.29 14.59
N GLY A 106 -10.88 6.91 15.05
CA GLY A 106 -11.13 7.19 16.46
C GLY A 106 -11.11 5.92 17.31
N THR A 107 -11.84 4.87 16.89
CA THR A 107 -11.90 3.57 17.59
C THR A 107 -10.52 2.92 17.72
N VAL A 108 -9.65 3.01 16.71
CA VAL A 108 -8.28 2.47 16.80
C VAL A 108 -7.36 3.36 17.66
N LEU A 109 -7.55 4.69 17.62
CA LEU A 109 -6.85 5.61 18.51
C LEU A 109 -7.24 5.44 19.99
N PHE A 110 -8.46 4.97 20.29
CA PHE A 110 -8.87 4.65 21.66
C PHE A 110 -8.04 3.52 22.29
N LYS A 111 -7.40 2.63 21.51
CA LYS A 111 -6.40 1.66 22.02
C LYS A 111 -5.15 2.34 22.60
N GLY A 112 -4.91 3.61 22.24
CA GLY A 112 -3.78 4.42 22.71
C GLY A 112 -4.03 5.19 24.01
N PHE A 113 -5.22 5.11 24.59
CA PHE A 113 -5.49 5.58 25.95
C PHE A 113 -5.43 4.39 26.92
N ASP A 114 -4.70 4.53 28.03
CA ASP A 114 -4.57 3.50 29.08
C ASP A 114 -5.90 3.26 29.79
N ILE A 115 -6.79 2.47 29.17
CA ILE A 115 -8.01 1.94 29.81
C ILE A 115 -7.62 0.62 30.50
N PRO A 116 -7.58 0.56 31.85
CA PRO A 116 -7.15 -0.62 32.57
C PRO A 116 -8.25 -1.69 32.57
N SER A 117 -8.41 -2.43 31.47
CA SER A 117 -9.24 -3.63 31.45
C SER A 117 -8.71 -4.68 30.47
N LYS A 118 -8.80 -5.95 30.87
CA LYS A 118 -8.55 -7.13 30.02
C LYS A 118 -9.56 -7.28 28.86
N TRP A 119 -10.61 -6.45 28.85
CA TRP A 119 -11.69 -6.48 27.87
C TRP A 119 -11.58 -5.39 26.79
N SER A 120 -10.61 -4.46 26.91
CA SER A 120 -10.49 -3.31 26.01
C SER A 120 -10.34 -3.71 24.54
N GLU A 121 -9.54 -4.75 24.26
CA GLU A 121 -9.31 -5.27 22.90
C GLU A 121 -10.58 -5.84 22.28
N TYR A 122 -11.29 -6.73 23.01
CA TYR A 122 -12.57 -7.30 22.55
C TYR A 122 -13.65 -6.24 22.36
N VAL A 123 -13.70 -5.22 23.22
CA VAL A 123 -14.64 -4.09 23.07
C VAL A 123 -14.30 -3.26 21.84
N GLN A 124 -13.03 -3.01 21.56
CA GLN A 124 -12.60 -2.29 20.35
C GLN A 124 -12.96 -3.08 19.08
N GLU A 125 -12.70 -4.38 19.04
CA GLU A 125 -13.06 -5.26 17.91
C GLU A 125 -14.58 -5.28 17.70
N LEU A 126 -15.37 -5.37 18.77
CA LEU A 126 -16.83 -5.32 18.71
C LEU A 126 -17.33 -3.96 18.18
N ILE A 127 -16.75 -2.84 18.62
CA ILE A 127 -17.11 -1.51 18.12
C ILE A 127 -16.76 -1.38 16.63
N LEU A 128 -15.58 -1.84 16.19
CA LEU A 128 -15.19 -1.85 14.79
C LEU A 128 -16.12 -2.73 13.94
N LEU A 129 -16.53 -3.89 14.45
CA LEU A 129 -17.51 -4.76 13.80
C LEU A 129 -18.87 -4.07 13.67
N ILE A 130 -19.36 -3.43 14.73
CA ILE A 130 -20.62 -2.66 14.72
C ILE A 130 -20.54 -1.51 13.70
N ILE A 131 -19.47 -0.72 13.70
CA ILE A 131 -19.27 0.37 12.72
C ILE A 131 -19.26 -0.18 11.29
N THR A 132 -18.61 -1.33 11.06
CA THR A 132 -18.55 -2.00 9.75
C THR A 132 -19.94 -2.46 9.30
N ILE A 133 -20.71 -3.13 10.17
CA ILE A 133 -22.08 -3.57 9.88
C ILE A 133 -22.98 -2.36 9.59
N VAL A 134 -22.91 -1.31 10.41
CA VAL A 134 -23.70 -0.07 10.21
C VAL A 134 -23.30 0.61 8.90
N CYS A 135 -22.03 0.63 8.52
CA CYS A 135 -21.58 1.17 7.23
C CYS A 135 -22.14 0.37 6.05
N ILE A 136 -22.13 -0.97 6.13
CA ILE A 136 -22.69 -1.85 5.08
C ILE A 136 -24.21 -1.67 4.96
N CYS A 137 -24.93 -1.65 6.09
CA CYS A 137 -26.37 -1.44 6.09
C CYS A 137 -26.74 -0.02 5.63
N PHE A 138 -25.97 1.00 6.01
CA PHE A 138 -26.15 2.36 5.53
C PHE A 138 -25.97 2.43 4.02
N ASP A 139 -24.91 1.84 3.47
CA ASP A 139 -24.65 1.85 2.03
C ASP A 139 -25.73 1.10 1.24
N ALA A 140 -26.21 -0.03 1.76
CA ALA A 140 -27.31 -0.80 1.16
C ALA A 140 -28.66 -0.05 1.12
N VAL A 141 -28.92 0.87 2.05
CA VAL A 141 -30.14 1.69 2.11
C VAL A 141 -29.98 3.03 1.38
N TRP A 142 -28.81 3.65 1.49
CA TRP A 142 -28.55 5.01 1.01
C TRP A 142 -28.07 5.05 -0.45
N THR A 143 -27.42 4.00 -0.95
CA THR A 143 -27.11 3.87 -2.38
C THR A 143 -28.41 3.67 -3.16
N ASN A 144 -28.96 4.80 -3.64
CA ASN A 144 -30.16 4.90 -4.47
C ASN A 144 -30.20 3.76 -5.51
N GLN A 145 -31.32 3.02 -5.59
CA GLN A 145 -31.42 1.81 -6.42
C GLN A 145 -30.99 2.06 -7.87
N SER A 146 -31.25 3.24 -8.44
CA SER A 146 -30.81 3.62 -9.78
C SER A 146 -29.28 3.67 -9.90
N LEU A 147 -28.58 4.24 -8.92
CA LEU A 147 -27.12 4.31 -8.85
C LEU A 147 -26.53 2.92 -8.55
N GLY A 148 -27.08 2.18 -7.60
CA GLY A 148 -26.68 0.80 -7.28
C GLY A 148 -26.82 -0.13 -8.49
N GLN A 149 -27.95 -0.10 -9.19
CA GLN A 149 -28.17 -0.85 -10.43
C GLN A 149 -27.28 -0.36 -11.58
N TRP A 150 -27.02 0.94 -11.69
CA TRP A 150 -26.06 1.47 -12.68
C TRP A 150 -24.66 0.93 -12.43
N TRP A 151 -24.21 0.90 -11.16
CA TRP A 151 -22.92 0.33 -10.78
C TRP A 151 -22.88 -1.20 -10.97
N GLN A 152 -23.93 -1.94 -10.64
CA GLN A 152 -23.99 -3.39 -10.90
C GLN A 152 -24.00 -3.72 -12.41
N ARG A 153 -24.68 -2.92 -13.23
CA ARG A 153 -24.69 -3.08 -14.70
C ARG A 153 -23.35 -2.71 -15.35
N ASN A 154 -22.67 -1.68 -14.84
CA ASN A 154 -21.41 -1.20 -15.41
C ASN A 154 -20.16 -1.84 -14.81
N TYR A 155 -20.24 -2.32 -13.58
CA TYR A 155 -19.16 -2.95 -12.83
C TYR A 155 -19.73 -4.15 -12.04
N PRO A 156 -20.26 -5.18 -12.73
CA PRO A 156 -20.78 -6.37 -12.06
C PRO A 156 -19.68 -7.05 -11.23
N THR A 157 -18.45 -6.97 -11.74
CA THR A 157 -17.22 -7.52 -11.17
C THR A 157 -16.61 -6.65 -10.05
N ARG A 158 -17.48 -6.04 -9.25
CA ARG A 158 -17.13 -5.06 -8.20
C ARG A 158 -16.43 -5.71 -6.99
N VAL A 159 -16.74 -6.98 -6.71
CA VAL A 159 -16.34 -7.66 -5.47
C VAL A 159 -15.22 -8.67 -5.68
N GLU A 160 -15.11 -9.30 -6.86
CA GLU A 160 -14.10 -10.35 -7.04
C GLU A 160 -12.65 -9.86 -7.00
N PRO A 161 -12.27 -8.63 -7.42
CA PRO A 161 -10.89 -8.15 -7.22
C PRO A 161 -10.50 -8.11 -5.73
N VAL A 162 -11.44 -7.78 -4.85
CA VAL A 162 -11.23 -7.78 -3.40
C VAL A 162 -11.24 -9.21 -2.86
N ALA A 163 -12.12 -10.08 -3.35
CA ALA A 163 -12.17 -11.49 -2.94
C ALA A 163 -10.91 -12.28 -3.39
N GLU A 164 -10.43 -12.06 -4.62
CA GLU A 164 -9.16 -12.60 -5.14
C GLU A 164 -7.99 -12.17 -4.25
N VAL A 165 -7.94 -10.89 -3.88
CA VAL A 165 -6.93 -10.35 -2.96
C VAL A 165 -7.03 -11.01 -1.58
N ILE A 166 -8.22 -11.16 -1.01
CA ILE A 166 -8.42 -11.85 0.27
C ILE A 166 -7.94 -13.30 0.20
N VAL A 167 -8.30 -14.06 -0.84
CA VAL A 167 -7.89 -15.47 -0.99
C VAL A 167 -6.36 -15.59 -1.11
N ILE A 168 -5.72 -14.74 -1.91
CA ILE A 168 -4.26 -14.70 -2.06
C ILE A 168 -3.59 -14.33 -0.72
N PHE A 169 -4.07 -13.29 -0.03
CA PHE A 169 -3.50 -12.86 1.24
C PHE A 169 -3.68 -13.90 2.35
N VAL A 170 -4.84 -14.57 2.43
CA VAL A 170 -5.04 -15.70 3.36
C VAL A 170 -4.02 -16.81 3.09
N GLY A 171 -3.79 -17.19 1.82
CA GLY A 171 -2.75 -18.15 1.45
C GLY A 171 -1.33 -17.70 1.82
N LEU A 172 -1.01 -16.42 1.62
CA LEU A 172 0.26 -15.82 2.04
C LEU A 172 0.43 -15.84 3.55
N PHE A 173 -0.55 -15.42 4.35
CA PHE A 173 -0.46 -15.46 5.81
C PHE A 173 -0.26 -16.88 6.36
N PHE A 174 -0.99 -17.88 5.83
CA PHE A 174 -0.78 -19.27 6.22
C PHE A 174 0.64 -19.76 5.88
N THR A 175 1.13 -19.49 4.67
CA THR A 175 2.46 -19.95 4.23
C THR A 175 3.61 -19.17 4.86
N MET A 176 3.42 -17.91 5.25
CA MET A 176 4.43 -17.09 5.93
C MET A 176 4.60 -17.43 7.41
N SER A 177 3.63 -18.06 8.06
CA SER A 177 3.70 -18.43 9.49
C SER A 177 5.00 -19.15 9.89
N ALA A 178 5.40 -20.21 9.17
CA ALA A 178 6.62 -20.96 9.45
C ALA A 178 7.91 -20.15 9.14
N PRO A 179 8.05 -19.47 7.98
CA PRO A 179 9.14 -18.51 7.75
C PRO A 179 9.30 -17.46 8.85
N ILE A 180 8.21 -16.83 9.33
CA ILE A 180 8.24 -15.84 10.42
C ILE A 180 8.87 -16.46 11.67
N THR A 181 8.40 -17.63 12.10
CA THR A 181 8.90 -18.34 13.29
C THR A 181 10.37 -18.75 13.17
N ILE A 182 10.80 -19.15 11.98
CA ILE A 182 12.22 -19.47 11.71
C ILE A 182 13.06 -18.18 11.80
N LEU A 183 12.63 -17.10 11.15
CA LEU A 183 13.31 -15.80 11.17
C LEU A 183 13.37 -15.16 12.57
N SER A 184 12.31 -15.28 13.37
CA SER A 184 12.30 -14.76 14.76
C SER A 184 13.27 -15.49 15.68
N ASN A 185 13.56 -16.77 15.38
CA ASN A 185 14.51 -17.59 16.13
C ASN A 185 15.96 -17.42 15.66
N ILE A 186 16.19 -16.79 14.50
CA ILE A 186 17.53 -16.43 14.02
C ILE A 186 17.89 -15.05 14.56
N ASN A 187 18.96 -14.98 15.36
CA ASN A 187 19.49 -13.73 15.90
C ASN A 187 20.28 -12.96 14.82
N LEU A 188 19.56 -12.20 13.97
CA LEU A 188 20.16 -11.40 12.91
C LEU A 188 20.88 -10.17 13.49
N GLN A 189 22.19 -10.28 13.66
CA GLN A 189 23.08 -9.17 14.04
C GLN A 189 23.33 -8.17 12.89
N LEU A 190 22.28 -7.82 12.16
CA LEU A 190 22.33 -6.89 11.02
C LEU A 190 22.41 -5.44 11.51
N GLY A 191 23.21 -4.61 10.84
CA GLY A 191 23.20 -3.16 11.04
C GLY A 191 21.95 -2.51 10.44
N PRO A 192 21.57 -1.28 10.84
CA PRO A 192 20.33 -0.62 10.41
C PRO A 192 20.15 -0.54 8.90
N LYS A 193 21.22 -0.28 8.14
CA LYS A 193 21.19 -0.27 6.66
C LYS A 193 20.82 -1.63 6.07
N LEU A 194 21.37 -2.72 6.62
CA LEU A 194 21.05 -4.06 6.16
C LEU A 194 19.64 -4.46 6.57
N LEU A 195 19.18 -4.07 7.77
CA LEU A 195 17.78 -4.25 8.17
C LEU A 195 16.81 -3.54 7.22
N PHE A 196 17.09 -2.29 6.83
CA PHE A 196 16.30 -1.55 5.84
C PHE A 196 16.25 -2.26 4.47
N PHE A 197 17.39 -2.66 3.92
CA PHE A 197 17.43 -3.32 2.61
C PHE A 197 16.84 -4.73 2.65
N PHE A 198 17.13 -5.54 3.66
CA PHE A 198 16.59 -6.89 3.74
C PHE A 198 15.09 -6.88 4.06
N SER A 199 14.61 -6.11 5.05
CA SER A 199 13.17 -6.02 5.30
C SER A 199 12.42 -5.52 4.07
N GLY A 200 13.02 -4.59 3.32
CA GLY A 200 12.43 -4.07 2.10
C GLY A 200 12.45 -5.03 0.90
N ILE A 201 13.55 -5.77 0.67
CA ILE A 201 13.63 -6.79 -0.39
C ILE A 201 12.62 -7.92 -0.11
N PHE A 202 12.55 -8.41 1.13
CA PHE A 202 11.57 -9.44 1.48
C PHE A 202 10.13 -8.92 1.39
N ALA A 203 9.86 -7.68 1.82
CA ALA A 203 8.54 -7.05 1.69
C ALA A 203 8.12 -6.90 0.22
N ALA A 204 9.05 -6.52 -0.67
CA ALA A 204 8.80 -6.45 -2.10
C ALA A 204 8.50 -7.81 -2.76
N LEU A 205 8.95 -8.93 -2.18
CA LEU A 205 8.77 -10.28 -2.75
C LEU A 205 7.65 -11.11 -2.11
N LEU A 206 7.26 -10.76 -0.88
CA LEU A 206 6.29 -11.48 -0.05
C LEU A 206 5.10 -10.55 0.23
N ASP A 207 4.81 -10.30 1.51
CA ASP A 207 3.87 -9.27 1.99
C ASP A 207 4.55 -8.46 3.11
N ASN A 208 4.27 -7.15 3.17
CA ASN A 208 5.01 -6.22 4.03
C ASN A 208 4.80 -6.50 5.52
N ALA A 209 3.59 -6.90 5.94
CA ALA A 209 3.24 -7.05 7.36
C ALA A 209 3.91 -8.28 8.04
N PRO A 210 3.82 -9.51 7.48
CA PRO A 210 4.58 -10.66 7.95
C PRO A 210 6.10 -10.41 8.01
N VAL A 211 6.65 -9.75 6.99
CA VAL A 211 8.07 -9.43 6.92
C VAL A 211 8.46 -8.44 8.01
N TYR A 212 7.69 -7.38 8.21
CA TYR A 212 7.92 -6.42 9.29
C TYR A 212 8.01 -7.10 10.66
N ILE A 213 7.04 -7.94 11.03
CA ILE A 213 7.05 -8.63 12.32
C ILE A 213 8.20 -9.63 12.42
N SER A 214 8.55 -10.34 11.34
CA SER A 214 9.71 -11.25 11.32
C SER A 214 11.02 -10.52 11.67
N PHE A 215 11.28 -9.39 11.01
CA PHE A 215 12.48 -8.59 11.23
C PHE A 215 12.45 -7.89 12.59
N ALA A 216 11.28 -7.44 13.05
CA ALA A 216 11.12 -6.83 14.37
C ALA A 216 11.32 -7.85 15.52
N ALA A 217 10.80 -9.07 15.37
CA ALA A 217 11.00 -10.18 16.30
C ALA A 217 12.46 -10.63 16.34
N SER A 218 13.10 -10.80 15.18
CA SER A 218 14.54 -11.13 15.10
C SER A 218 15.40 -10.06 15.76
N ALA A 219 15.07 -8.77 15.56
CA ALA A 219 15.79 -7.68 16.19
C ALA A 219 15.55 -7.57 17.71
N ALA A 220 14.35 -7.90 18.21
CA ALA A 220 14.08 -8.04 19.63
C ALA A 220 14.81 -9.25 20.25
N GLY A 221 14.92 -10.34 19.49
CA GLY A 221 15.66 -11.55 19.87
C GLY A 221 17.15 -11.31 20.16
N ARG A 222 17.76 -10.26 19.57
CA ARG A 222 19.12 -9.80 19.90
C ARG A 222 19.29 -9.49 21.40
N TYR A 223 18.20 -9.08 22.06
CA TYR A 223 18.15 -8.71 23.48
C TYR A 223 17.47 -9.80 24.34
N ASN A 224 17.31 -11.02 23.81
CA ASN A 224 16.57 -12.13 24.42
C ASN A 224 15.09 -11.83 24.72
N ILE A 225 14.50 -10.88 23.98
CA ILE A 225 13.07 -10.58 24.04
C ILE A 225 12.37 -11.46 23.00
N THR A 226 11.62 -12.45 23.45
CA THR A 226 10.82 -13.31 22.56
C THR A 226 9.44 -12.73 22.31
N VAL A 227 8.78 -13.14 21.22
CA VAL A 227 7.40 -12.74 20.91
C VAL A 227 6.44 -13.18 22.03
N ASP A 228 6.68 -14.35 22.63
CA ASP A 228 5.86 -14.91 23.71
C ASP A 228 6.03 -14.19 25.06
N GLN A 229 7.08 -13.39 25.26
CA GLN A 229 7.27 -12.56 26.48
C GLN A 229 6.41 -11.28 26.45
N SER A 230 5.23 -11.36 25.84
CA SER A 230 4.31 -10.24 25.74
C SER A 230 3.72 -9.92 27.12
N ASN A 231 4.17 -8.80 27.71
CA ASN A 231 3.33 -8.01 28.59
C ASN A 231 2.02 -7.65 27.86
N SER A 232 1.02 -7.11 28.56
CA SER A 232 -0.24 -6.62 27.96
C SER A 232 -0.05 -5.63 26.80
N ASN A 233 1.15 -5.05 26.66
CA ASN A 233 1.46 -3.98 25.72
C ASN A 233 2.36 -4.47 24.55
N GLY A 234 2.55 -5.78 24.36
CA GLY A 234 3.32 -6.36 23.25
C GLY A 234 4.84 -6.42 23.45
N PHE A 235 5.52 -7.33 22.74
CA PHE A 235 6.97 -7.57 22.92
C PHE A 235 7.87 -6.38 22.55
N LEU A 236 7.45 -5.54 21.60
CA LEU A 236 8.22 -4.34 21.22
C LEU A 236 8.19 -3.28 22.32
N SER A 237 7.14 -3.22 23.16
CA SER A 237 7.13 -2.30 24.31
C SER A 237 8.31 -2.57 25.27
N THR A 238 8.66 -3.85 25.48
CA THR A 238 9.82 -4.27 26.26
C THR A 238 11.13 -3.85 25.60
N LEU A 239 11.22 -3.93 24.27
CA LEU A 239 12.40 -3.50 23.50
C LEU A 239 12.61 -1.98 23.62
N PHE A 240 11.55 -1.18 23.44
CA PHE A 240 11.61 0.28 23.64
C PHE A 240 11.91 0.67 25.10
N THR A 241 11.43 -0.09 26.09
CA THR A 241 11.66 0.22 27.51
C THR A 241 13.08 -0.10 27.97
N LYS A 242 13.69 -1.19 27.46
CA LYS A 242 15.04 -1.63 27.87
C LYS A 242 16.17 -1.09 26.99
N HIS A 243 15.89 -0.83 25.71
CA HIS A 243 16.90 -0.51 24.69
C HIS A 243 16.42 0.61 23.75
N GLU A 244 15.88 1.71 24.30
CA GLU A 244 15.19 2.77 23.55
C GLU A 244 15.96 3.27 22.31
N SER A 245 17.26 3.58 22.44
CA SER A 245 18.09 4.09 21.34
C SER A 245 18.14 3.11 20.16
N ASP A 246 18.45 1.85 20.45
CA ASP A 246 18.60 0.81 19.43
C ASP A 246 17.23 0.38 18.88
N ALA A 247 16.19 0.39 19.71
CA ALA A 247 14.81 0.20 19.29
C ALA A 247 14.39 1.27 18.27
N ILE A 248 14.65 2.55 18.54
CA ILE A 248 14.31 3.64 17.62
C ILE A 248 15.03 3.49 16.28
N ILE A 249 16.34 3.21 16.29
CA ILE A 249 17.14 3.08 15.07
C ILE A 249 16.70 1.85 14.25
N THR A 250 16.57 0.71 14.92
CA THR A 250 16.18 -0.58 14.33
C THR A 250 14.77 -0.52 13.75
N MET A 251 13.79 -0.06 14.53
CA MET A 251 12.40 -0.01 14.09
C MET A 251 12.20 1.04 13.00
N ARG A 252 12.96 2.15 12.99
CA ARG A 252 12.95 3.11 11.88
C ARG A 252 13.41 2.46 10.57
N ALA A 253 14.51 1.70 10.61
CA ALA A 253 15.03 0.99 9.45
C ALA A 253 14.06 -0.08 8.93
N ILE A 254 13.55 -0.94 9.81
CA ILE A 254 12.62 -2.02 9.45
C ILE A 254 11.33 -1.42 8.86
N SER A 255 10.74 -0.43 9.54
CA SER A 255 9.52 0.29 9.10
C SER A 255 9.67 0.92 7.72
N ALA A 256 10.76 1.64 7.47
CA ALA A 256 10.97 2.31 6.19
C ALA A 256 11.25 1.31 5.06
N GLY A 257 12.00 0.25 5.34
CA GLY A 257 12.27 -0.81 4.37
C GLY A 257 10.98 -1.52 3.96
N SER A 258 10.25 -2.06 4.94
CA SER A 258 9.06 -2.87 4.68
C SER A 258 7.94 -2.10 3.99
N VAL A 259 7.71 -0.83 4.37
CA VAL A 259 6.69 0.01 3.72
C VAL A 259 7.19 0.40 2.32
N LEU A 260 8.25 1.21 2.23
CA LEU A 260 8.62 1.84 0.96
C LEU A 260 9.01 0.84 -0.15
N MET A 261 9.75 -0.21 0.18
CA MET A 261 10.18 -1.19 -0.83
C MET A 261 9.06 -2.19 -1.15
N GLY A 262 8.12 -2.42 -0.22
CA GLY A 262 6.84 -3.09 -0.47
C GLY A 262 5.98 -2.44 -1.56
N ALA A 263 6.28 -1.19 -1.94
CA ALA A 263 5.62 -0.52 -3.05
C ALA A 263 6.12 -0.97 -4.43
N CYS A 264 7.24 -1.70 -4.51
CA CYS A 264 7.94 -2.03 -5.76
C CYS A 264 7.28 -3.11 -6.60
N THR A 265 6.39 -3.91 -6.02
CA THR A 265 5.67 -5.00 -6.72
C THR A 265 4.17 -4.94 -6.45
N LEU A 266 3.42 -5.77 -7.18
CA LEU A 266 1.99 -5.97 -6.92
C LEU A 266 1.73 -6.81 -5.67
N LEU A 267 2.60 -7.78 -5.39
CA LEU A 267 2.46 -8.73 -4.29
C LEU A 267 2.65 -8.07 -2.92
N GLY A 268 3.63 -7.16 -2.80
CA GLY A 268 4.01 -6.59 -1.50
C GLY A 268 2.89 -5.86 -0.76
N ASN A 269 1.84 -5.36 -1.42
CA ASN A 269 0.73 -4.73 -0.70
C ASN A 269 -0.62 -4.86 -1.41
N ALA A 270 -1.67 -5.18 -0.64
CA ALA A 270 -3.02 -5.42 -1.14
C ALA A 270 -3.58 -4.27 -2.03
N PRO A 271 -3.40 -2.97 -1.72
CA PRO A 271 -3.89 -1.89 -2.58
C PRO A 271 -3.20 -1.86 -3.96
N ASN A 272 -1.92 -2.22 -4.05
CA ASN A 272 -1.23 -2.32 -5.35
C ASN A 272 -1.87 -3.43 -6.20
N MET A 273 -2.15 -4.60 -5.61
CA MET A 273 -2.79 -5.71 -6.31
C MET A 273 -4.23 -5.40 -6.71
N ILE A 274 -5.03 -4.76 -5.84
CA ILE A 274 -6.39 -4.30 -6.16
C ILE A 274 -6.38 -3.37 -7.37
N VAL A 275 -5.50 -2.36 -7.38
CA VAL A 275 -5.40 -1.41 -8.51
C VAL A 275 -5.00 -2.11 -9.81
N ALA A 276 -4.06 -3.06 -9.75
CA ALA A 276 -3.67 -3.82 -10.94
C ALA A 276 -4.80 -4.70 -11.49
N LEU A 277 -5.50 -5.44 -10.62
CA LEU A 277 -6.65 -6.27 -11.01
C LEU A 277 -7.77 -5.40 -11.61
N MET A 278 -8.08 -4.24 -11.00
CA MET A 278 -9.05 -3.29 -11.54
C MET A 278 -8.63 -2.75 -12.92
N ALA A 279 -7.37 -2.35 -13.09
CA ALA A 279 -6.85 -1.87 -14.38
C ALA A 279 -6.94 -2.95 -15.47
N THR A 280 -6.45 -4.16 -15.20
CA THR A 280 -6.50 -5.29 -16.15
C THR A 280 -7.93 -5.62 -16.57
N ARG A 281 -8.89 -5.62 -15.63
CA ARG A 281 -10.31 -5.87 -15.90
C ARG A 281 -10.98 -4.73 -16.68
N TYR A 282 -10.57 -3.49 -16.45
CA TYR A 282 -11.05 -2.32 -17.21
C TYR A 282 -10.59 -2.38 -18.67
N THR A 283 -9.29 -2.58 -18.91
CA THR A 283 -8.70 -2.85 -20.24
C THR A 283 -9.42 -3.99 -20.96
N TYR A 284 -9.65 -5.12 -20.28
CA TYR A 284 -10.34 -6.27 -20.87
C TYR A 284 -11.75 -5.92 -21.36
N ARG A 285 -12.49 -5.08 -20.63
CA ARG A 285 -13.84 -4.65 -21.00
C ARG A 285 -13.81 -3.70 -22.21
N VAL A 286 -12.92 -2.72 -22.22
CA VAL A 286 -12.74 -1.79 -23.35
C VAL A 286 -12.44 -2.57 -24.63
N ASN A 287 -11.46 -3.46 -24.60
CA ASN A 287 -11.09 -4.31 -25.75
C ASN A 287 -12.23 -5.25 -26.21
N ASN A 288 -13.05 -5.79 -25.30
CA ASN A 288 -14.23 -6.57 -25.70
C ASN A 288 -15.37 -5.72 -26.28
N SER A 289 -15.53 -4.46 -25.87
CA SER A 289 -16.49 -3.54 -26.51
C SER A 289 -16.01 -3.00 -27.87
N LEU A 290 -14.70 -2.92 -28.09
CA LEU A 290 -14.10 -2.51 -29.35
C LEU A 290 -14.00 -3.65 -30.39
N ARG A 291 -14.16 -4.91 -29.97
CA ARG A 291 -14.05 -6.14 -30.78
C ARG A 291 -15.05 -6.32 -31.94
N GLN A 292 -15.78 -5.27 -32.34
CA GLN A 292 -16.35 -5.19 -33.69
C GLN A 292 -15.34 -4.72 -34.75
N ILE A 293 -14.19 -4.17 -34.36
CA ILE A 293 -13.13 -3.71 -35.26
C ILE A 293 -11.77 -4.23 -34.75
N GLU A 294 -11.13 -5.02 -35.61
CA GLU A 294 -9.74 -5.54 -35.55
C GLU A 294 -9.34 -6.52 -34.43
N GLN A 295 -8.84 -7.68 -34.85
CA GLN A 295 -8.28 -8.73 -34.00
C GLN A 295 -6.75 -8.55 -33.87
N ILE A 296 -6.31 -7.73 -32.92
CA ILE A 296 -4.91 -7.70 -32.47
C ILE A 296 -4.88 -8.09 -30.98
N PRO A 297 -3.95 -8.95 -30.52
CA PRO A 297 -3.83 -9.29 -29.10
C PRO A 297 -3.15 -8.16 -28.30
N VAL A 298 -3.87 -7.04 -28.11
CA VAL A 298 -3.44 -5.86 -27.34
C VAL A 298 -2.97 -6.23 -25.92
N TYR A 299 -3.52 -7.31 -25.35
CA TYR A 299 -3.16 -7.88 -24.04
C TYR A 299 -1.66 -7.97 -23.77
N HIS A 300 -0.84 -8.32 -24.77
CA HIS A 300 0.61 -8.42 -24.57
C HIS A 300 1.31 -7.06 -24.52
N LEU A 301 0.89 -6.06 -25.32
CA LEU A 301 1.54 -4.75 -25.28
C LEU A 301 1.23 -3.99 -23.99
N GLU A 302 0.00 -4.03 -23.49
CA GLU A 302 -0.36 -3.37 -22.23
C GLU A 302 0.25 -4.04 -21.00
N THR A 303 0.29 -5.38 -20.94
CA THR A 303 1.00 -6.07 -19.83
C THR A 303 2.50 -5.83 -19.88
N ILE A 304 3.13 -5.82 -21.07
CA ILE A 304 4.54 -5.44 -21.21
C ILE A 304 4.75 -3.96 -20.85
N GLY A 305 3.83 -3.06 -21.20
CA GLY A 305 3.85 -1.65 -20.82
C GLY A 305 3.75 -1.45 -19.31
N PHE A 306 2.85 -2.18 -18.64
CA PHE A 306 2.68 -2.14 -17.19
C PHE A 306 3.86 -2.79 -16.44
N ILE A 307 4.39 -3.91 -16.93
CA ILE A 307 5.61 -4.54 -16.40
C ILE A 307 6.82 -3.60 -16.59
N ARG A 308 6.96 -2.96 -17.75
CA ARG A 308 7.97 -1.91 -17.97
C ARG A 308 7.78 -0.73 -17.03
N PHE A 309 6.55 -0.29 -16.78
CA PHE A 309 6.25 0.77 -15.82
C PHE A 309 6.64 0.36 -14.39
N MET A 310 6.35 -0.88 -13.97
CA MET A 310 6.80 -1.41 -12.67
C MET A 310 8.32 -1.50 -12.56
N ILE A 311 9.01 -2.03 -13.58
CA ILE A 311 10.49 -2.13 -13.61
C ILE A 311 11.12 -0.74 -13.59
N THR A 312 10.63 0.18 -14.42
CA THR A 312 11.11 1.58 -14.46
C THR A 312 10.84 2.29 -13.13
N SER A 313 9.67 2.08 -12.52
CA SER A 313 9.34 2.63 -11.20
C SER A 313 10.22 2.04 -10.10
N CYS A 314 10.53 0.74 -10.15
CA CYS A 314 11.45 0.09 -9.22
C CYS A 314 12.88 0.65 -9.36
N LEU A 315 13.37 0.86 -10.60
CA LEU A 315 14.66 1.52 -10.88
C LEU A 315 14.70 2.98 -10.46
N ILE A 316 13.59 3.73 -10.62
CA ILE A 316 13.42 5.08 -10.08
C ILE A 316 13.51 5.04 -8.54
N LEU A 317 12.88 4.03 -7.91
CA LEU A 317 12.86 3.90 -6.46
C LEU A 317 14.21 3.44 -5.86
N THR A 318 15.06 2.69 -6.56
CA THR A 318 16.35 2.23 -5.97
C THR A 318 17.28 3.39 -5.59
N LEU A 319 17.36 4.45 -6.40
CA LEU A 319 18.17 5.62 -6.10
C LEU A 319 17.74 6.31 -4.80
N ILE A 320 16.43 6.44 -4.57
CA ILE A 320 15.93 7.01 -3.33
C ILE A 320 16.03 6.05 -2.15
N PHE A 321 15.97 4.73 -2.34
CA PHE A 321 16.25 3.79 -1.26
C PHE A 321 17.70 3.88 -0.77
N VAL A 322 18.67 4.05 -1.68
CA VAL A 322 20.08 4.33 -1.30
C VAL A 322 20.19 5.66 -0.55
N PHE A 323 19.53 6.72 -1.03
CA PHE A 323 19.54 8.01 -0.34
C PHE A 323 18.89 7.94 1.06
N ILE A 324 17.76 7.24 1.21
CA ILE A 324 17.06 7.04 2.50
C ILE A 324 17.92 6.19 3.45
N ALA A 325 18.58 5.13 2.96
CA ALA A 325 19.51 4.32 3.76
C ALA A 325 20.75 5.12 4.24
N LEU A 326 21.15 6.17 3.52
CA LEU A 326 22.17 7.13 3.96
C LEU A 326 21.61 8.15 4.95
N LEU A 327 20.35 8.56 4.81
CA LEU A 327 19.62 9.46 5.73
C LEU A 327 19.24 8.80 7.07
N MET A 328 19.53 7.50 7.22
CA MET A 328 19.38 6.73 8.47
C MET A 328 20.70 6.48 9.21
N LEU A 329 21.81 7.07 8.75
CA LEU A 329 23.02 7.28 9.55
C LEU A 329 22.80 8.39 10.60
#